data_AF-A0AAD2FM43-F1
#
_entry.id   AF-A0AAD2FM43-F1
#
_cell.length_a   1.000
_cell.length_b   1.000
_cell.length_c   1.000
_cell.angle_alpha   90.00
_cell.angle_beta   90.00
_cell.angle_gamma   90.00
#
_symmetry.space_group_name_H-M   'P 1'
#
loop_
_entity.id
_entity.type
_entity.pdbx_description
1 polymer ?
#
loop_
_entity_poly.entity_id
_entity_poly.type
_entity_poly.pdbx_seq_one_letter_code
_entity_poly.pdbx_strand_id
1 'polypeptide(L)'
;MVRVFYEPPPGGARTHLNRGAYYVENAATPTFLKKIQRMPPAKVIVPFIGVVSALCYLPLMNQKGLPQTMNPEHVAAQRAYMRYHNMNPMFGTSSKQARSADPDP
;
A
#
# COMPACT_ATOMS: atom_id res chain seq x y z
N MET A 1 -26.89 21.73 -5.71
CA MET A 1 -25.53 21.18 -5.91
C MET A 1 -25.26 21.16 -7.41
N VAL A 2 -24.48 22.13 -7.90
CA VAL A 2 -24.18 22.27 -9.34
C VAL A 2 -23.11 21.22 -9.71
N ARG A 3 -23.42 20.32 -10.63
CA ARG A 3 -22.44 19.38 -11.19
C ARG A 3 -21.64 20.12 -12.25
N VAL A 4 -20.44 20.59 -11.87
CA VAL A 4 -19.48 21.09 -12.85
C VAL A 4 -18.99 19.90 -13.65
N PHE A 5 -19.35 19.87 -14.93
CA PHE A 5 -18.88 18.87 -15.88
C PHE A 5 -17.40 19.17 -16.17
N TYR A 6 -16.51 18.66 -15.32
CA TYR A 6 -15.07 18.75 -15.57
C TYR A 6 -14.76 17.79 -16.70
N GLU A 7 -14.59 18.31 -17.91
CA GLU A 7 -13.90 17.58 -18.95
C GLU A 7 -12.43 17.48 -18.53
N PRO A 8 -11.92 16.27 -18.23
CA PRO A 8 -10.54 16.11 -17.84
C PRO A 8 -9.61 16.65 -18.95
N PRO A 9 -8.46 17.24 -18.58
CA PRO A 9 -7.56 17.89 -19.54
C PRO A 9 -7.20 16.90 -20.65
N PRO A 10 -7.14 17.34 -21.91
CA PRO A 10 -6.87 16.47 -23.05
C PRO A 10 -5.51 15.78 -22.87
N GLY A 11 -5.56 14.51 -22.43
CA GLY A 11 -4.41 13.64 -22.15
C GLY A 11 -4.29 13.15 -20.69
N GLY A 12 -5.24 13.50 -19.82
CA GLY A 12 -5.38 12.85 -18.51
C GLY A 12 -5.59 11.34 -18.63
N ALA A 13 -5.24 10.59 -17.59
CA ALA A 13 -5.56 9.16 -17.56
C ALA A 13 -7.07 8.97 -17.81
N ARG A 14 -7.42 8.07 -18.74
CA ARG A 14 -8.80 7.75 -19.14
C ARG A 14 -9.51 8.76 -20.07
N THR A 15 -8.82 9.74 -20.66
CA THR A 15 -9.45 10.55 -21.73
C THR A 15 -9.71 9.71 -22.98
N HIS A 16 -10.93 9.78 -23.53
CA HIS A 16 -11.40 9.01 -24.69
C HIS A 16 -10.74 9.38 -26.04
N LEU A 17 -9.79 10.31 -26.05
CA LEU A 17 -9.08 10.71 -27.27
C LEU A 17 -8.12 9.60 -27.73
N ASN A 18 -8.17 9.26 -29.02
CA ASN A 18 -7.25 8.32 -29.69
C ASN A 18 -5.84 8.91 -29.84
N ARG A 19 -5.18 9.26 -28.72
CA ARG A 19 -3.82 9.80 -28.69
C ARG A 19 -2.82 8.77 -28.14
N GLY A 20 -1.55 8.93 -28.46
CA GLY A 20 -0.46 8.10 -27.94
C GLY A 20 -0.39 8.11 -26.41
N ALA A 21 0.12 7.03 -25.82
CA ALA A 21 0.35 7.02 -24.38
C ALA A 21 1.35 8.11 -23.98
N TYR A 22 1.17 8.72 -22.79
CA TYR A 22 2.05 9.79 -22.27
C TYR A 22 2.17 11.07 -23.12
N TYR A 23 1.08 11.52 -23.75
CA TYR A 23 1.05 12.78 -24.53
C TYR A 23 1.97 12.81 -25.77
N VAL A 24 2.57 11.69 -26.16
CA VAL A 24 3.44 11.68 -27.35
C VAL A 24 2.58 11.43 -28.59
N GLU A 25 2.29 12.51 -29.32
CA GLU A 25 1.37 12.52 -30.47
C GLU A 25 1.81 11.60 -31.61
N ASN A 26 3.13 11.36 -31.73
CA ASN A 26 3.74 10.61 -32.83
C ASN A 26 4.55 9.37 -32.37
N ALA A 27 4.44 8.95 -31.11
CA ALA A 27 5.11 7.71 -30.69
C ALA A 27 4.23 6.50 -31.00
N ALA A 28 4.83 5.51 -31.65
CA ALA A 28 4.33 4.15 -31.76
C ALA A 28 4.27 3.50 -30.36
N THR A 29 3.32 3.96 -29.55
CA THR A 29 3.09 3.45 -28.21
C THR A 29 2.43 2.09 -28.35
N PRO A 30 3.04 1.03 -27.80
CA PRO A 30 2.56 -0.32 -27.98
C PRO A 30 1.14 -0.46 -27.43
N THR A 31 0.32 -1.26 -28.12
CA THR A 31 -1.13 -1.38 -27.91
C THR A 31 -1.49 -1.81 -26.49
N PHE A 32 -0.63 -2.59 -25.83
CA PHE A 32 -0.83 -3.01 -24.44
C PHE A 32 -0.71 -1.85 -23.45
N LEU A 33 0.23 -0.91 -23.64
CA LEU A 33 0.39 0.26 -22.77
C LEU A 33 -0.82 1.19 -22.89
N LYS A 34 -1.31 1.40 -24.12
CA LYS A 34 -2.55 2.16 -24.36
C LYS A 34 -3.74 1.53 -23.64
N LYS A 35 -3.82 0.19 -23.62
CA LYS A 35 -4.88 -0.54 -22.92
C LYS A 35 -4.77 -0.35 -21.40
N ILE A 36 -3.56 -0.48 -20.82
CA ILE A 36 -3.33 -0.31 -19.38
C ILE A 36 -3.62 1.12 -18.92
N GLN A 37 -3.17 2.14 -19.65
CA GLN A 37 -3.40 3.54 -19.31
C GLN A 37 -4.88 3.93 -19.30
N ARG A 38 -5.70 3.28 -20.14
CA ARG A 38 -7.15 3.54 -20.23
C ARG A 38 -7.95 2.76 -19.16
N MET A 39 -7.33 1.81 -18.46
CA MET A 39 -8.02 1.04 -17.43
C MET A 39 -8.27 1.88 -16.17
N PRO A 40 -9.34 1.58 -15.41
CA PRO A 40 -9.56 2.17 -14.09
C PRO A 40 -8.34 1.96 -13.18
N PRO A 41 -7.88 2.99 -12.44
CA PRO A 41 -6.65 2.92 -11.64
C PRO A 41 -6.63 1.74 -10.67
N ALA A 42 -7.76 1.45 -10.02
CA ALA A 42 -7.87 0.32 -9.09
C ALA A 42 -7.52 -1.03 -9.73
N LYS A 43 -7.87 -1.24 -11.01
CA LYS A 43 -7.58 -2.49 -11.72
C LYS A 43 -6.10 -2.67 -12.06
N VAL A 44 -5.30 -1.60 -12.03
CA VAL A 44 -3.86 -1.62 -12.32
C VAL A 44 -3.04 -1.57 -11.03
N ILE A 45 -3.43 -0.68 -10.12
CA ILE A 45 -2.70 -0.43 -8.87
C ILE A 45 -2.80 -1.64 -7.92
N VAL A 46 -3.99 -2.21 -7.74
CA VAL A 46 -4.19 -3.35 -6.82
C VAL A 46 -3.34 -4.57 -7.19
N PRO A 47 -3.36 -5.07 -8.45
CA PRO A 47 -2.50 -6.20 -8.80
C PRO A 47 -1.02 -5.83 -8.73
N PHE A 48 -0.63 -4.60 -9.07
CA PHE A 48 0.76 -4.16 -8.98
C PHE A 48 1.28 -4.19 -7.52
N ILE A 49 0.49 -3.65 -6.58
CA ILE A 49 0.83 -3.73 -5.15
C ILE A 49 0.94 -5.18 -4.71
N GLY A 50 -0.02 -6.04 -5.08
CA GLY A 50 0.01 -7.46 -4.73
C GLY A 50 1.27 -8.17 -5.22
N VAL A 51 1.71 -7.91 -6.46
CA VAL A 51 2.93 -8.49 -7.03
C VAL A 51 4.18 -7.99 -6.30
N VAL A 52 4.27 -6.68 -6.04
CA VAL A 52 5.42 -6.11 -5.32
C VAL A 52 5.50 -6.66 -3.90
N SER A 53 4.38 -6.73 -3.18
CA SER A 53 4.32 -7.32 -1.83
C SER A 53 4.74 -8.79 -1.82
N ALA A 54 4.30 -9.58 -2.82
CA ALA A 54 4.70 -10.97 -2.94
C ALA A 54 6.22 -11.11 -3.19
N LEU A 55 6.79 -10.28 -4.08
CA LEU A 55 8.23 -10.28 -4.35
C LEU A 55 9.05 -9.89 -3.12
N CYS A 56 8.59 -8.92 -2.33
CA CYS A 56 9.23 -8.55 -1.07
C CYS A 56 9.08 -9.63 0.02
N TYR A 57 8.04 -10.45 -0.05
CA TYR A 57 7.78 -11.51 0.94
C TYR A 57 8.60 -12.78 0.68
N LEU A 58 8.88 -13.12 -0.58
CA LEU A 58 9.68 -14.30 -0.96
C LEU A 58 11.03 -14.44 -0.23
N PRO A 59 11.88 -13.39 -0.10
CA PRO A 59 13.14 -13.52 0.63
C PRO A 59 12.97 -13.66 2.15
N LEU A 60 11.81 -13.32 2.70
CA LEU A 60 11.51 -13.41 4.13
C LEU A 60 10.90 -14.76 4.54
N MET A 61 10.22 -15.45 3.62
CA MET A 61 9.49 -16.71 3.89
C MET A 61 10.34 -17.88 4.40
N ASN A 62 11.66 -17.86 4.19
CA ASN A 62 12.52 -19.00 4.53
C ASN A 62 13.79 -18.60 5.29
N GLN A 63 13.77 -17.43 5.94
CA GLN A 63 14.87 -17.00 6.80
C GLN A 63 14.87 -17.81 8.11
N LYS A 64 15.80 -18.76 8.21
CA LYS A 64 16.00 -19.60 9.39
C LYS A 64 16.70 -18.87 10.56
N GLY A 65 17.20 -17.67 10.34
CA GLY A 65 17.96 -16.87 11.30
C GLY A 65 17.29 -15.53 11.60
N LEU A 66 16.03 -15.56 12.03
CA LEU A 66 15.36 -14.34 12.51
C LEU A 66 16.09 -13.82 13.75
N PRO A 67 16.24 -12.49 13.92
CA PRO A 67 16.84 -11.91 15.11
C PRO A 67 16.16 -12.39 16.40
N GLN A 68 16.92 -12.57 17.48
CA GLN A 68 16.36 -12.95 18.78
C GLN A 68 15.29 -11.97 19.28
N THR A 69 15.32 -10.72 18.82
CA THR A 69 14.32 -9.70 19.10
C THR A 69 12.94 -10.01 18.52
N MET A 70 12.83 -10.98 17.62
CA MET A 70 11.57 -11.49 17.08
C MET A 70 11.01 -12.68 17.87
N ASN A 71 11.70 -13.16 18.92
CA ASN A 71 11.16 -14.16 19.83
C ASN A 71 9.90 -13.61 20.52
N PRO A 72 8.76 -14.34 20.56
CA PRO A 72 7.54 -13.88 21.21
C PRO A 72 7.74 -13.35 22.64
N GLU A 73 8.62 -13.96 23.43
CA GLU A 73 8.92 -13.49 24.79
C GLU A 73 9.57 -12.10 24.80
N HIS A 74 10.53 -11.88 23.91
CA HIS A 74 11.21 -10.59 23.76
C HIS A 74 10.23 -9.52 23.26
N VAL A 75 9.36 -9.87 22.32
CA VAL A 75 8.32 -8.95 21.79
C VAL A 75 7.31 -8.57 22.87
N ALA A 76 6.90 -9.53 23.70
CA ALA A 76 5.99 -9.27 24.84
C ALA A 76 6.63 -8.35 25.87
N ALA A 77 7.89 -8.63 26.26
CA ALA A 77 8.65 -7.80 27.18
C ALA A 77 8.85 -6.37 26.64
N GLN A 78 9.19 -6.24 25.35
CA GLN A 78 9.35 -4.95 24.71
C GLN A 78 8.02 -4.18 24.62
N ARG A 79 6.91 -4.87 24.34
CA ARG A 79 5.57 -4.25 24.35
C ARG A 79 5.18 -3.76 25.75
N ALA A 80 5.48 -4.52 26.79
CA ALA A 80 5.26 -4.11 28.18
C ALA A 80 6.11 -2.88 28.55
N TYR A 81 7.38 -2.87 28.16
CA TYR A 81 8.28 -1.72 28.33
C TYR A 81 7.74 -0.46 27.61
N MET A 82 7.31 -0.58 26.36
CA MET A 82 6.72 0.52 25.59
C MET A 82 5.46 1.09 26.25
N ARG A 83 4.63 0.21 26.87
CA ARG A 83 3.45 0.62 27.65
C ARG A 83 3.80 1.36 28.93
N TYR A 84 4.81 0.87 29.65
CA TYR A 84 5.31 1.51 30.86
C TYR A 84 5.78 2.95 30.57
N HIS A 85 6.48 3.14 29.45
CA HIS A 85 6.94 4.46 29.00
C HIS A 85 5.90 5.27 28.21
N ASN A 86 4.63 4.81 28.13
CA ASN A 86 3.54 5.47 27.43
C ASN A 86 3.85 5.85 25.97
N MET A 87 4.60 5.00 25.27
CA MET A 87 4.97 5.23 23.87
C MET A 87 3.76 5.09 22.95
N ASN A 88 3.57 6.06 22.06
CA ASN A 88 2.46 6.15 21.11
C ASN A 88 1.06 5.94 21.77
N PRO A 89 0.62 6.88 22.62
CA PRO A 89 -0.54 6.69 23.50
C PRO A 89 -1.90 6.83 22.80
N MET A 90 -1.98 7.44 21.62
CA MET A 90 -3.27 7.65 20.95
C MET A 90 -3.66 6.49 20.03
N PHE A 91 -2.72 5.92 19.28
CA PHE A 91 -3.00 4.89 18.28
C PHE A 91 -2.12 3.65 18.38
N GLY A 92 -1.14 3.67 19.29
CA GLY A 92 -0.14 2.60 19.44
C GLY A 92 -0.41 1.64 20.59
N THR A 93 0.63 0.90 20.97
CA THR A 93 0.60 -0.15 22.00
C THR A 93 0.21 0.34 23.39
N SER A 94 0.38 1.63 23.67
CA SER A 94 -0.02 2.26 24.93
C SER A 94 -1.46 2.77 24.93
N SER A 95 -2.15 2.77 23.79
CA SER A 95 -3.53 3.24 23.70
C SER A 95 -4.50 2.36 24.48
N LYS A 96 -5.61 2.95 24.94
CA LYS A 96 -6.66 2.23 25.68
C LYS A 96 -7.20 1.04 24.90
N GLN A 97 -7.40 1.21 23.60
CA GLN A 97 -7.89 0.16 22.70
C GLN A 97 -6.90 -1.00 22.56
N ALA A 98 -5.60 -0.71 22.48
CA ALA A 98 -4.56 -1.74 22.40
C ALA A 98 -4.30 -2.46 23.74
N ARG A 99 -4.66 -1.83 24.87
CA ARG A 99 -4.60 -2.48 26.20
C ARG A 99 -5.80 -3.38 26.46
N SER A 100 -6.99 -2.98 26.02
CA SER A 100 -8.21 -3.79 26.16
C SER A 100 -8.28 -4.99 25.22
N ALA A 101 -7.44 -5.04 24.19
CA ALA A 101 -7.42 -6.11 23.19
C ALA A 101 -6.38 -7.21 23.49
N ASP A 102 -5.50 -7.01 24.47
CA ASP A 102 -4.62 -8.09 24.93
C ASP A 102 -5.43 -9.01 25.87
N PRO A 103 -5.24 -10.34 25.79
CA PRO A 103 -5.83 -11.24 26.77
C PRO A 103 -5.31 -10.87 28.15
N ASP A 104 -6.22 -10.69 29.10
CA ASP A 104 -5.86 -10.53 30.51
C ASP A 104 -4.99 -11.71 30.95
N PRO A 105 -3.96 -11.48 31.81
CA PRO A 105 -3.13 -12.55 32.35
C PRO A 105 -3.95 -13.59 33.12
#